data_AF-A0A0Q6SY02-F1
#
_entry.id   AF-A0A0Q6SY02-F1
#
_cell.length_a   1.000
_cell.length_b   1.000
_cell.length_c   1.000
_cell.angle_alpha   90.00
_cell.angle_beta   90.00
_cell.angle_gamma   90.00
#
_symmetry.space_group_name_H-M   'P 1'
#
loop_
_entity.id
_entity.type
_entity.pdbx_description
1 polymer ?
#
loop_
_entity_poly.entity_id
_entity_poly.type
_entity_poly.pdbx_seq_one_letter_code
_entity_poly.pdbx_strand_id
1 'polypeptide(L)'
;MTHAPRADAGLTRRQAGFPNRSTGLANRGDCRGFTLIELILVIVITAALAVFALPKVVDTTLWRLRSFGDDFQGRHQAMLRLALQQRRPIVETISSTGVSWAYGNGSGTTIATLPCPATESPCISSSGTVTFNSGNSGATTTNTGGALTVTVASSNYSQAFRIEADTGLIYATP
;
A
#
# COMPACT_ATOMS: atom_id res chain seq x y z
N MET A 1 1.34 -73.31 12.11
CA MET A 1 2.02 -74.39 11.37
C MET A 1 2.62 -73.78 10.13
N THR A 2 3.89 -73.87 9.79
CA THR A 2 5.06 -74.49 10.43
C THR A 2 6.26 -73.93 9.66
N HIS A 3 7.34 -73.68 10.40
CA HIS A 3 8.72 -73.78 9.91
C HIS A 3 8.89 -74.67 8.68
N ALA A 4 9.72 -74.25 7.72
CA ALA A 4 11.05 -74.85 7.55
C ALA A 4 11.77 -74.39 6.25
N PRO A 5 13.11 -74.49 6.20
CA PRO A 5 14.01 -73.76 5.31
C PRO A 5 14.71 -74.66 4.26
N ARG A 6 15.50 -74.04 3.38
CA ARG A 6 16.63 -74.64 2.64
C ARG A 6 17.45 -73.48 2.06
N ALA A 7 18.62 -73.09 2.57
CA ALA A 7 19.90 -73.80 2.71
C ALA A 7 20.53 -74.19 1.35
N ASP A 8 21.68 -73.55 1.12
CA ASP A 8 22.85 -73.98 0.33
C ASP A 8 22.73 -73.86 -1.20
N ALA A 9 23.75 -73.48 -1.98
CA ALA A 9 25.16 -73.17 -1.78
C ALA A 9 25.53 -72.24 -2.97
N GLY A 10 26.41 -71.25 -2.83
CA GLY A 10 27.84 -71.47 -2.99
C GLY A 10 28.32 -70.90 -4.33
N LEU A 11 29.51 -70.27 -4.31
CA LEU A 11 30.30 -69.77 -5.45
C LEU A 11 29.72 -68.53 -6.18
N THR A 12 30.45 -67.43 -6.41
CA THR A 12 31.89 -67.20 -6.42
C THR A 12 32.14 -65.71 -6.22
N ARG A 13 32.81 -65.36 -5.14
CA ARG A 13 33.19 -63.98 -4.80
C ARG A 13 34.35 -63.56 -5.71
N ARG A 14 34.06 -62.96 -6.87
CA ARG A 14 35.08 -62.21 -7.62
C ARG A 14 35.32 -60.88 -6.93
N GLN A 15 36.43 -60.84 -6.20
CA GLN A 15 37.10 -59.64 -5.74
C GLN A 15 37.53 -58.82 -6.97
N ALA A 16 36.83 -57.73 -7.26
CA ALA A 16 37.39 -56.61 -7.99
C ALA A 16 37.84 -55.58 -6.95
N GLY A 17 39.16 -55.47 -6.78
CA GLY A 17 39.77 -54.48 -5.91
C GLY A 17 39.42 -53.08 -6.38
N PHE A 18 38.75 -52.33 -5.51
CA PHE A 18 38.73 -50.87 -5.60
C PHE A 18 39.73 -50.34 -4.57
N PRO A 19 40.74 -49.56 -5.00
CA PRO A 19 41.69 -48.96 -4.08
C PRO A 19 40.99 -47.94 -3.18
N ASN A 20 41.21 -48.12 -1.88
CA ASN A 20 40.93 -47.15 -0.84
C ASN A 20 41.77 -45.89 -1.12
N ARG A 21 41.13 -44.78 -1.52
CA ARG A 21 41.66 -43.44 -1.29
C ARG A 21 40.81 -42.74 -0.25
N SER A 22 41.39 -42.77 0.94
CA SER A 22 41.24 -41.89 2.06
C SER A 22 40.97 -40.43 1.72
N THR A 23 40.61 -39.74 2.80
CA THR A 23 40.77 -38.31 3.08
C THR A 23 39.65 -37.42 2.56
N GLY A 24 38.78 -37.09 3.50
CA GLY A 24 37.74 -36.09 3.33
C GLY A 24 38.33 -34.74 2.94
N LEU A 25 37.75 -34.17 1.90
CA LEU A 25 37.72 -32.73 1.74
C LEU A 25 36.61 -32.21 2.65
N ALA A 26 36.92 -32.11 3.94
CA ALA A 26 36.28 -31.10 4.75
C ALA A 26 36.56 -29.78 4.04
N ASN A 27 35.55 -29.24 3.34
CA ASN A 27 35.53 -27.86 2.95
C ASN A 27 35.47 -27.06 4.25
N ARG A 28 36.64 -26.85 4.87
CA ARG A 28 36.86 -25.82 5.86
C ARG A 28 36.63 -24.53 5.10
N GLY A 29 35.37 -24.08 5.08
CA GLY A 29 35.05 -22.72 4.70
C GLY A 29 36.01 -21.84 5.47
N ASP A 30 36.79 -21.06 4.74
CA ASP A 30 37.71 -20.10 5.29
C ASP A 30 36.91 -19.18 6.22
N CYS A 31 36.93 -19.46 7.52
CA CYS A 31 36.55 -18.50 8.56
C CYS A 31 37.64 -17.43 8.63
N ARG A 32 37.82 -16.69 7.54
CA ARG A 32 38.62 -15.48 7.49
C ARG A 32 37.83 -14.43 8.26
N GLY A 33 38.33 -14.08 9.44
CA GLY A 33 37.80 -12.98 10.21
C GLY A 33 37.88 -11.67 9.43
N PHE A 34 36.95 -10.77 9.72
CA PHE A 34 36.92 -9.42 9.16
C PHE A 34 38.12 -8.63 9.68
N THR A 35 38.90 -8.01 8.80
CA THR A 35 40.05 -7.21 9.26
C THR A 35 39.57 -5.89 9.87
N LEU A 36 40.35 -5.32 10.80
CA LEU A 36 40.02 -4.03 11.41
C LEU A 36 39.87 -2.93 10.36
N ILE A 37 40.74 -2.93 9.34
CA ILE A 37 40.69 -1.93 8.27
C ILE A 37 39.46 -2.10 7.37
N GLU A 38 39.06 -3.34 7.08
CA GLU A 38 37.83 -3.64 6.32
C GLU A 38 36.59 -3.19 7.09
N LEU A 39 36.57 -3.36 8.41
CA LEU A 39 35.52 -2.83 9.27
C LEU A 39 35.41 -1.32 9.24
N ILE A 40 36.53 -0.62 9.33
CA ILE A 40 36.55 0.84 9.24
C ILE A 40 36.02 1.28 7.86
N LEU A 41 36.48 0.64 6.78
CA LEU A 41 36.03 0.99 5.43
C LEU A 41 34.52 0.77 5.26
N VAL A 42 33.97 -0.35 5.74
CA VAL A 42 32.53 -0.61 5.67
C VAL A 42 31.73 0.39 6.50
N ILE A 43 32.18 0.75 7.70
CA ILE A 43 31.52 1.78 8.51
C ILE A 43 31.57 3.14 7.80
N VAL A 44 32.69 3.51 7.20
CA VAL A 44 32.84 4.78 6.47
C VAL A 44 31.93 4.81 5.23
N ILE A 45 31.88 3.73 4.44
CA ILE A 45 31.01 3.67 3.26
C ILE A 45 29.53 3.68 3.68
N THR A 46 29.15 2.90 4.69
CA THR A 46 27.75 2.89 5.18
C THR A 46 27.34 4.24 5.77
N ALA A 47 28.22 4.91 6.50
CA ALA A 47 27.98 6.27 7.00
C ALA A 47 27.79 7.27 5.84
N ALA A 48 28.64 7.22 4.82
CA ALA A 48 28.51 8.07 3.64
C ALA A 48 27.18 7.82 2.90
N LEU A 49 26.80 6.57 2.70
CA LEU A 49 25.51 6.21 2.07
C LEU A 49 24.32 6.66 2.93
N ALA A 50 24.41 6.52 4.25
CA ALA A 50 23.34 6.90 5.16
C ALA A 50 23.01 8.39 5.07
N VAL A 51 24.00 9.28 4.91
CA VAL A 51 23.79 10.73 4.77
C VAL A 51 22.90 11.08 3.58
N PHE A 52 23.03 10.35 2.46
CA PHE A 52 22.23 10.60 1.26
C PHE A 52 20.93 9.79 1.21
N ALA A 53 20.94 8.55 1.70
CA ALA A 53 19.78 7.66 1.65
C ALA A 53 18.72 7.99 2.71
N LEU A 54 19.14 8.30 3.94
CA LEU A 54 18.24 8.47 5.07
C LEU A 54 17.22 9.60 4.86
N PRO A 55 17.58 10.81 4.35
CA PRO A 55 16.60 11.86 4.07
C PRO A 55 15.46 11.43 3.12
N LYS A 56 15.76 10.56 2.15
CA LYS A 56 14.78 10.03 1.20
C LYS A 56 13.90 8.94 1.80
N VAL A 57 14.43 8.16 2.74
CA VAL A 57 13.67 7.09 3.43
C VAL A 57 12.68 7.67 4.44
N VAL A 58 13.00 8.80 5.07
CA VAL A 58 12.11 9.48 6.03
C VAL A 58 11.08 10.41 5.37
N ASP A 59 11.22 10.71 4.07
CA ASP A 59 10.20 11.40 3.30
C ASP A 59 8.99 10.49 3.10
N THR A 60 7.98 10.68 3.96
CA THR A 60 6.73 9.91 3.95
C THR A 60 5.59 10.66 3.28
N THR A 61 5.85 11.82 2.67
CA THR A 61 4.83 12.68 2.08
C THR A 61 4.03 11.94 1.01
N LEU A 62 4.70 11.22 0.11
CA LEU A 62 4.04 10.44 -0.94
C LEU A 62 3.09 9.39 -0.35
N TRP A 63 3.54 8.65 0.65
CA TRP A 63 2.74 7.61 1.30
C TRP A 63 1.50 8.18 1.98
N ARG A 64 1.64 9.32 2.68
CA ARG A 64 0.53 10.01 3.34
C ARG A 64 -0.51 10.54 2.36
N LEU A 65 -0.08 11.08 1.22
CA LEU A 65 -0.98 11.60 0.20
C LEU A 65 -1.66 10.49 -0.59
N ARG A 66 -0.97 9.38 -0.84
CA ARG A 66 -1.58 8.18 -1.42
C ARG A 66 -2.62 7.58 -0.48
N SER A 67 -2.28 7.38 0.80
CA SER A 67 -3.25 6.87 1.78
C SER A 67 -4.44 7.80 1.94
N PHE A 68 -4.24 9.12 1.91
CA PHE A 68 -5.32 10.09 1.90
C PHE A 68 -6.24 9.90 0.69
N GLY A 69 -5.68 9.69 -0.51
CA GLY A 69 -6.44 9.42 -1.72
C GLY A 69 -7.26 8.14 -1.64
N ASP A 70 -6.70 7.07 -1.10
CA ASP A 70 -7.39 5.79 -0.90
C ASP A 70 -8.53 5.92 0.13
N ASP A 71 -8.27 6.59 1.25
CA ASP A 71 -9.28 6.89 2.27
C ASP A 71 -10.39 7.78 1.72
N PHE A 72 -10.04 8.79 0.92
CA PHE A 72 -10.99 9.67 0.26
C PHE A 72 -11.93 8.88 -0.65
N GLN A 73 -11.38 8.04 -1.54
CA GLN A 73 -12.17 7.21 -2.45
C GLN A 73 -13.05 6.21 -1.69
N GLY A 74 -12.50 5.54 -0.67
CA GLY A 74 -13.24 4.58 0.14
C GLY A 74 -14.41 5.21 0.90
N ARG A 75 -14.17 6.36 1.54
CA ARG A 75 -15.21 7.10 2.30
C ARG A 75 -16.28 7.68 1.39
N HIS A 76 -15.90 8.23 0.23
CA HIS A 76 -16.86 8.72 -0.77
C HIS A 76 -17.87 7.64 -1.17
N GLN A 77 -17.39 6.45 -1.56
CA GLN A 77 -18.27 5.34 -1.92
C GLN A 77 -19.09 4.82 -0.72
N ALA A 78 -18.54 4.85 0.49
CA ALA A 78 -19.28 4.48 1.69
C ALA A 78 -20.43 5.46 1.97
N MET A 79 -20.20 6.77 1.81
CA MET A 79 -21.20 7.82 2.02
C MET A 79 -22.30 7.79 0.96
N LEU A 80 -21.97 7.52 -0.30
CA LEU A 80 -22.97 7.27 -1.34
C LEU A 80 -23.91 6.13 -0.95
N ARG A 81 -23.36 4.98 -0.52
CA ARG A 81 -24.17 3.83 -0.06
C ARG A 81 -25.00 4.18 1.18
N LEU A 82 -24.44 4.90 2.13
CA LEU A 82 -25.14 5.34 3.35
C LEU A 82 -26.32 6.27 3.02
N ALA A 83 -26.13 7.23 2.11
CA ALA A 83 -27.18 8.17 1.68
C ALA A 83 -28.38 7.44 1.06
N LEU A 84 -28.11 6.38 0.27
CA LEU A 84 -29.13 5.54 -0.33
C LEU A 84 -29.82 4.63 0.69
N GLN A 85 -29.07 4.02 1.60
CA GLN A 85 -29.60 3.16 2.66
C GLN A 85 -30.53 3.92 3.60
N GLN A 86 -30.14 5.12 4.01
CA GLN A 86 -30.95 5.97 4.89
C GLN A 86 -32.01 6.78 4.14
N ARG A 87 -32.04 6.72 2.81
CA ARG A 87 -32.88 7.57 1.93
C ARG A 87 -32.80 9.06 2.31
N ARG A 88 -31.61 9.53 2.66
CA ARG A 88 -31.36 10.89 3.12
C ARG A 88 -30.19 11.51 2.36
N PRO A 89 -30.26 12.79 1.96
CA PRO A 89 -29.16 13.42 1.26
C PRO A 89 -27.97 13.62 2.19
N ILE A 90 -26.79 13.34 1.66
CA ILE A 90 -25.49 13.60 2.29
C ILE A 90 -24.72 14.53 1.37
N VAL A 91 -24.23 15.64 1.89
CA VAL A 91 -23.39 16.59 1.16
C VAL A 91 -21.95 16.40 1.58
N GLU A 92 -21.12 16.05 0.60
CA GLU A 92 -19.68 16.14 0.63
C GLU A 92 -19.26 17.58 0.33
N THR A 93 -18.37 18.13 1.16
CA THR A 93 -17.74 19.43 0.97
C THR A 93 -16.24 19.22 0.87
N ILE A 94 -15.66 19.59 -0.28
CA ILE A 94 -14.24 19.49 -0.57
C ILE A 94 -13.62 20.89 -0.45
N SER A 95 -12.61 21.01 0.41
CA SER A 95 -11.81 22.22 0.59
C SER A 95 -10.33 21.91 0.35
N SER A 96 -9.50 22.95 0.34
CA SER A 96 -8.04 22.78 0.22
C SER A 96 -7.41 22.04 1.40
N THR A 97 -8.10 21.97 2.55
CA THR A 97 -7.60 21.38 3.80
C THR A 97 -8.23 20.03 4.13
N GLY A 98 -9.13 19.52 3.30
CA GLY A 98 -9.72 18.19 3.45
C GLY A 98 -11.14 18.09 2.91
N VAL A 99 -11.83 17.03 3.34
CA VAL A 99 -13.19 16.72 2.91
C VAL A 99 -14.08 16.49 4.13
N SER A 100 -15.31 16.97 4.10
CA SER A 100 -16.32 16.69 5.13
C SER A 100 -17.61 16.16 4.51
N TRP A 101 -18.32 15.34 5.27
CA TRP A 101 -19.64 14.82 4.90
C TRP A 101 -20.63 15.19 5.99
N ALA A 102 -21.76 15.77 5.59
CA ALA A 102 -22.83 16.16 6.51
C ALA A 102 -24.20 15.78 5.93
N TYR A 103 -25.18 15.54 6.80
CA TYR A 103 -26.57 15.39 6.35
C TYR A 103 -27.16 16.70 5.86
N GLY A 104 -28.11 16.64 4.92
CA GLY A 104 -28.81 17.82 4.39
C GLY A 104 -27.92 18.68 3.49
N ASN A 105 -28.26 19.95 3.27
CA ASN A 105 -27.58 20.85 2.33
C ASN A 105 -26.20 21.36 2.84
N GLY A 106 -25.36 20.49 3.40
CA GLY A 106 -23.99 20.83 3.84
C GLY A 106 -23.90 21.59 5.18
N SER A 107 -25.02 21.99 5.77
CA SER A 107 -25.10 22.68 7.07
C SER A 107 -25.70 21.83 8.20
N GLY A 108 -26.02 20.56 7.93
CA GLY A 108 -26.53 19.65 8.94
C GLY A 108 -25.43 19.01 9.78
N THR A 109 -25.80 17.97 10.53
CA THR A 109 -24.88 17.23 11.40
C THR A 109 -23.76 16.59 10.57
N THR A 110 -22.51 16.92 10.92
CA THR A 110 -21.31 16.30 10.36
C THR A 110 -21.29 14.80 10.70
N ILE A 111 -21.13 13.99 9.67
CA ILE A 111 -21.07 12.53 9.75
C ILE A 111 -19.62 12.09 9.88
N ALA A 112 -18.76 12.66 9.04
CA ALA A 112 -17.34 12.35 8.99
C ALA A 112 -16.55 13.53 8.44
N THR A 113 -15.28 13.57 8.79
CA THR A 113 -14.28 14.46 8.21
C THR A 113 -13.04 13.68 7.86
N LEU A 114 -12.39 14.06 6.77
CA LEU A 114 -11.09 13.56 6.33
C LEU A 114 -10.17 14.78 6.14
N PRO A 115 -9.42 15.17 7.17
CA PRO A 115 -8.48 16.28 7.07
C PRO A 115 -7.29 15.89 6.20
N CYS A 116 -6.71 16.87 5.51
CA CYS A 116 -5.39 16.72 4.90
C CYS A 116 -4.35 16.32 5.97
N PRO A 117 -3.31 15.55 5.59
CA PRO A 117 -2.17 15.30 6.48
C PRO A 117 -1.58 16.63 6.97
N ALA A 118 -1.34 16.76 8.27
CA ALA A 118 -0.99 18.05 8.89
C ALA A 118 0.27 18.71 8.29
N THR A 119 1.24 17.92 7.83
CA THR A 119 2.49 18.41 7.21
C THR A 119 2.33 18.77 5.74
N GLU A 120 1.23 18.36 5.10
CA GLU A 120 0.97 18.52 3.66
C GLU A 120 -0.27 19.38 3.38
N SER A 121 -0.81 20.04 4.41
CA SER A 121 -1.96 20.92 4.24
C SER A 121 -1.51 22.29 3.72
N PRO A 122 -2.15 22.86 2.68
CA PRO A 122 -3.27 22.31 1.90
C PRO A 122 -2.82 21.19 0.94
N CYS A 123 -3.57 20.08 0.93
CA CYS A 123 -3.25 18.90 0.10
C CYS A 123 -4.17 18.73 -1.11
N ILE A 124 -5.20 19.58 -1.24
CA ILE A 124 -6.16 19.56 -2.35
C ILE A 124 -6.11 20.91 -3.08
N SER A 125 -6.00 20.87 -4.40
CA SER A 125 -5.92 22.07 -5.28
C SER A 125 -7.25 22.44 -5.96
N SER A 126 -8.34 21.84 -5.49
CA SER A 126 -9.71 21.98 -6.00
C SER A 126 -10.67 22.22 -4.83
N SER A 127 -11.87 22.74 -5.15
CA SER A 127 -12.97 22.84 -4.20
C SER A 127 -14.28 22.50 -4.90
N GLY A 128 -15.26 22.05 -4.12
CA GLY A 128 -16.57 21.71 -4.67
C GLY A 128 -17.44 21.02 -3.65
N THR A 129 -18.68 20.75 -4.05
CA THR A 129 -19.60 19.95 -3.26
C THR A 129 -20.23 18.87 -4.10
N VAL A 130 -20.47 17.72 -3.47
CA VAL A 130 -21.15 16.57 -4.07
C VAL A 130 -22.30 16.19 -3.16
N THR A 131 -23.52 16.19 -3.70
CA THR A 131 -24.73 15.81 -2.97
C THR A 131 -25.13 14.41 -3.39
N PHE A 132 -25.00 13.45 -2.48
CA PHE A 132 -25.49 12.09 -2.67
C PHE A 132 -26.99 12.03 -2.38
N ASN A 133 -27.71 11.22 -3.16
CA ASN A 133 -29.17 11.08 -3.05
C ASN A 133 -29.89 12.44 -3.10
N SER A 134 -29.48 13.27 -4.06
CA SER A 134 -29.99 14.63 -4.26
C SER A 134 -31.50 14.59 -4.49
N GLY A 135 -32.26 15.41 -3.74
CA GLY A 135 -33.73 15.44 -3.81
C GLY A 135 -34.41 14.09 -3.52
N ASN A 136 -33.75 13.17 -2.81
CA ASN A 136 -34.19 11.80 -2.58
C ASN A 136 -34.42 10.98 -3.87
N SER A 137 -33.76 11.35 -4.96
CA SER A 137 -33.91 10.72 -6.28
C SER A 137 -33.04 9.47 -6.48
N GLY A 138 -32.12 9.19 -5.56
CA GLY A 138 -31.06 8.19 -5.73
C GLY A 138 -29.91 8.65 -6.63
N ALA A 139 -30.00 9.83 -7.24
CA ALA A 139 -28.93 10.41 -8.04
C ALA A 139 -27.90 11.16 -7.18
N THR A 140 -26.71 11.33 -7.74
CA THR A 140 -25.71 12.27 -7.22
C THR A 140 -25.83 13.60 -7.98
N THR A 141 -25.36 14.70 -7.38
CA THR A 141 -25.25 15.99 -8.07
C THR A 141 -24.03 16.74 -7.57
N THR A 142 -23.21 17.27 -8.47
CA THR A 142 -22.08 18.14 -8.14
C THR A 142 -22.50 19.61 -8.22
N ASN A 143 -21.79 20.51 -7.53
CA ASN A 143 -22.03 21.96 -7.62
C ASN A 143 -21.87 22.53 -9.04
N THR A 144 -21.11 21.85 -9.90
CA THR A 144 -20.88 22.27 -11.29
C THR A 144 -21.92 21.71 -12.26
N GLY A 145 -22.78 20.77 -11.83
CA GLY A 145 -23.70 20.06 -12.71
C GLY A 145 -23.03 19.11 -13.70
N GLY A 146 -21.71 18.90 -13.59
CA GLY A 146 -20.91 18.00 -14.41
C GLY A 146 -19.89 17.23 -13.58
N ALA A 147 -19.11 16.35 -14.21
CA ALA A 147 -18.09 15.60 -13.48
C ALA A 147 -17.14 16.56 -12.72
N LEU A 148 -16.91 16.29 -11.44
CA LEU A 148 -16.03 17.08 -10.59
C LEU A 148 -14.66 16.40 -10.52
N THR A 149 -13.59 17.14 -10.82
CA THR A 149 -12.22 16.68 -10.62
C THR A 149 -11.67 17.23 -9.32
N VAL A 150 -11.24 16.32 -8.44
CA VAL A 150 -10.58 16.63 -7.17
C VAL A 150 -9.12 16.25 -7.28
N THR A 151 -8.21 17.21 -7.13
CA THR A 151 -6.78 16.97 -7.31
C THR A 151 -6.06 17.05 -5.97
N VAL A 152 -5.56 15.90 -5.50
CA VAL A 152 -4.71 15.77 -4.33
C VAL A 152 -3.26 15.94 -4.77
N ALA A 153 -2.59 16.98 -4.31
CA ALA A 153 -1.25 17.30 -4.79
C ALA A 153 -0.34 17.92 -3.71
N SER A 154 0.95 17.67 -3.86
CA SER A 154 2.08 18.36 -3.22
C SER A 154 3.23 18.50 -4.22
N SER A 155 4.36 19.07 -3.81
CA SER A 155 5.49 19.40 -4.69
C SER A 155 5.98 18.24 -5.58
N ASN A 156 5.88 16.99 -5.14
CA ASN A 156 6.39 15.82 -5.86
C ASN A 156 5.33 14.73 -6.10
N TYR A 157 4.06 15.01 -5.82
CA TYR A 157 2.95 14.07 -5.95
C TYR A 157 1.72 14.79 -6.48
N SER A 158 1.05 14.23 -7.48
CA SER A 158 -0.24 14.74 -7.95
C SER A 158 -1.09 13.55 -8.37
N GLN A 159 -2.29 13.47 -7.80
CA GLN A 159 -3.28 12.46 -8.15
C GLN A 159 -4.63 13.15 -8.27
N ALA A 160 -5.23 13.04 -9.44
CA ALA A 160 -6.58 13.50 -9.68
C ALA A 160 -7.59 12.35 -9.49
N PHE A 161 -8.74 12.70 -8.93
CA PHE A 161 -9.90 11.85 -8.78
C PHE A 161 -11.06 12.50 -9.52
N ARG A 162 -11.74 11.73 -10.35
CA ARG A 162 -12.93 12.19 -11.06
C ARG A 162 -14.18 11.59 -10.42
N ILE A 163 -15.14 12.45 -10.12
CA ILE A 163 -16.44 12.13 -9.55
C ILE A 163 -17.49 12.41 -10.62
N GLU A 164 -18.19 11.38 -11.08
CA GLU A 164 -19.26 11.54 -12.06
C GLU A 164 -20.51 12.16 -11.42
N ALA A 165 -21.10 13.13 -12.11
CA ALA A 165 -22.19 13.94 -11.56
C ALA A 165 -23.41 13.12 -11.17
N ASP A 166 -23.89 12.23 -12.04
CA ASP A 166 -25.17 11.55 -11.85
C ASP A 166 -25.06 10.28 -11.00
N THR A 167 -23.94 9.57 -11.12
CA THR A 167 -23.74 8.27 -10.45
C THR A 167 -23.01 8.39 -9.12
N GLY A 168 -22.23 9.46 -8.92
CA GLY A 168 -21.31 9.56 -7.79
C GLY A 168 -20.19 8.52 -7.86
N LEU A 169 -19.92 7.96 -9.04
CA LEU A 169 -18.77 7.08 -9.24
C LEU A 169 -17.49 7.91 -9.11
N ILE A 170 -16.62 7.49 -8.20
CA ILE A 170 -15.30 8.06 -8.00
C ILE A 170 -14.22 7.10 -8.51
N TYR A 171 -13.25 7.63 -9.25
CA TYR A 171 -12.07 6.89 -9.71
C TYR A 171 -10.86 7.80 -9.88
N ALA A 172 -9.68 7.24 -9.67
CA ALA A 172 -8.41 7.89 -9.96
C ALA A 172 -8.24 8.06 -11.48
N THR A 173 -7.81 9.24 -11.92
CA THR A 173 -7.39 9.50 -13.31
C THR A 173 -5.86 9.49 -13.41
N PRO A 174 -5.30 8.97 -14.52
CA PRO A 174 -3.86 8.96 -14.76
C PRO A 174 -3.26 10.36 -14.90
#